data_AF-B8C8L5-F1
#
_entry.id   AF-B8C8L5-F1
#
_cell.length_a   1.000
_cell.length_b   1.000
_cell.length_c   1.000
_cell.angle_alpha   90.00
_cell.angle_beta   90.00
_cell.angle_gamma   90.00
#
_symmetry.space_group_name_H-M   'P 1'
#
loop_
_entity.id
_entity.type
_entity.pdbx_description
1 polymer ?
#
loop_
_entity_poly.entity_id
_entity_poly.type
_entity_poly.pdbx_seq_one_letter_code
_entity_poly.pdbx_strand_id
1 'polypeptide(L)'
;MRLQTIAFIIYILCVGQCSFRVRALVAVYDPSIKAPRCNSVGDSCDTRALLAGVGAYEVNAPNTVDGCQDNSPAYIPGDEAIERIVIKSKDGGNMAAGKLLVIEAIVTTASDVSGRTNTGYREIIRFYHASTSSAGWVYIAGGSVLPGSGMILFRYEKALPKGGIHAIRVKLGYGESSTVNPCSNSSYSTPYIDVDDMVFEIAAAEETSDAPSSVPSVALSVSPSVVVSALPSMNPSTSPVSTPLPTSMPSLEPTYMSSTEVTSLPPITTTLA
;
A
#
# COMPACT_ATOMS: atom_id res chain seq x y z
N MET A 1 -57.04 15.54 1.98
CA MET A 1 -56.46 14.48 2.84
C MET A 1 -55.93 13.32 1.97
N ARG A 2 -54.96 13.57 1.07
CA ARG A 2 -54.41 12.54 0.17
C ARG A 2 -52.98 12.81 -0.36
N LEU A 3 -52.27 13.81 0.18
CA LEU A 3 -50.89 14.13 -0.23
C LEU A 3 -49.82 13.87 0.85
N GLN A 4 -50.21 13.68 2.12
CA GLN A 4 -49.25 13.46 3.20
C GLN A 4 -48.75 12.02 3.33
N THR A 5 -49.39 11.05 2.65
CA THR A 5 -49.04 9.63 2.76
C THR A 5 -47.92 9.20 1.81
N ILE A 6 -47.67 9.94 0.72
CA ILE A 6 -46.65 9.57 -0.28
C ILE A 6 -45.24 10.02 0.15
N ALA A 7 -45.13 11.17 0.84
CA ALA A 7 -43.84 11.67 1.34
C ALA A 7 -43.23 10.80 2.44
N PHE A 8 -44.07 10.12 3.24
CA PHE A 8 -43.61 9.20 4.29
C PHE A 8 -43.05 7.88 3.75
N ILE A 9 -43.52 7.42 2.58
CA ILE A 9 -43.05 6.17 1.98
C ILE A 9 -41.68 6.35 1.30
N ILE A 10 -41.38 7.52 0.74
CA ILE A 10 -40.07 7.82 0.14
C ILE A 10 -39.00 8.08 1.22
N TYR A 11 -39.37 8.65 2.38
CA TYR A 11 -38.43 8.88 3.48
C TYR A 11 -38.03 7.57 4.19
N ILE A 12 -38.93 6.58 4.28
CA ILE A 12 -38.65 5.30 4.93
C ILE A 12 -37.75 4.39 4.09
N LEU A 13 -37.67 4.57 2.77
CA LEU A 13 -36.74 3.81 1.91
C LEU A 13 -35.29 4.32 1.94
N CYS A 14 -35.01 5.48 2.55
CA CYS A 14 -33.65 6.04 2.62
C CYS A 14 -32.99 5.91 4.00
N VAL A 15 -33.75 5.61 5.06
CA VAL A 15 -33.25 5.61 6.45
C VAL A 15 -33.07 4.18 7.02
N GLY A 16 -33.58 3.16 6.33
CA GLY A 16 -33.43 1.75 6.72
C GLY A 16 -32.40 1.02 5.86
N GLN A 17 -31.17 0.88 6.36
CA GLN A 17 -30.15 -0.07 5.89
C GLN A 17 -29.53 0.20 4.50
N CYS A 18 -28.80 1.30 4.35
CA CYS A 18 -27.59 1.31 3.51
C CYS A 18 -26.33 1.28 4.39
N SER A 19 -26.30 0.36 5.37
CA SER A 19 -25.02 -0.03 5.94
C SER A 19 -24.39 -0.97 4.91
N PHE A 20 -23.66 -0.37 3.95
CA PHE A 20 -22.76 -1.13 3.10
C PHE A 20 -21.75 -1.76 4.06
N ARG A 21 -21.99 -3.03 4.44
CA ARG A 21 -21.02 -3.75 5.27
C ARG A 21 -19.79 -3.91 4.40
N VAL A 22 -18.81 -3.05 4.68
CA VAL A 22 -17.48 -3.20 4.14
C VAL A 22 -16.97 -4.56 4.62
N ARG A 23 -16.36 -5.31 3.69
CA ARG A 23 -16.08 -6.72 3.88
C ARG A 23 -14.59 -6.90 4.17
N ALA A 24 -14.28 -7.42 5.35
CA ALA A 24 -12.97 -7.98 5.63
C ALA A 24 -12.78 -9.28 4.83
N LEU A 25 -11.71 -9.34 4.04
CA LEU A 25 -11.39 -10.47 3.19
C LEU A 25 -10.25 -11.28 3.79
N VAL A 26 -10.37 -12.60 3.64
CA VAL A 26 -9.30 -13.55 3.88
C VAL A 26 -8.77 -13.97 2.53
N ALA A 27 -7.45 -13.87 2.35
CA ALA A 27 -6.81 -14.29 1.12
C ALA A 27 -6.85 -15.82 1.02
N VAL A 28 -6.90 -16.32 -0.21
CA VAL A 28 -6.80 -17.74 -0.54
C VAL A 28 -5.64 -17.89 -1.51
N TYR A 29 -4.86 -18.98 -1.41
CA TYR A 29 -3.82 -19.28 -2.38
C TYR A 29 -4.42 -19.43 -3.78
N ASP A 30 -3.93 -18.65 -4.75
CA ASP A 30 -4.31 -18.74 -6.16
C ASP A 30 -3.18 -19.45 -6.92
N PRO A 31 -3.34 -20.72 -7.34
CA PRO A 31 -2.28 -21.47 -8.01
C PRO A 31 -1.89 -20.90 -9.39
N SER A 32 -2.75 -20.06 -10.00
CA SER A 32 -2.44 -19.41 -11.28
C SER A 32 -1.47 -18.25 -11.08
N ILE A 33 -1.56 -17.58 -9.93
CA ILE A 33 -0.71 -16.47 -9.52
C ILE A 33 0.43 -16.96 -8.61
N LYS A 34 0.31 -18.15 -8.02
CA LYS A 34 1.27 -18.77 -7.08
C LYS A 34 1.46 -18.01 -5.76
N ALA A 35 0.49 -17.18 -5.37
CA ALA A 35 0.53 -16.38 -4.15
C ALA A 35 -0.87 -16.23 -3.52
N PRO A 36 -0.97 -15.87 -2.22
CA PRO A 36 -2.23 -15.48 -1.58
C PRO A 36 -2.93 -14.33 -2.28
N ARG A 37 -4.25 -14.46 -2.46
CA ARG A 37 -5.07 -13.45 -3.12
C ARG A 37 -6.42 -13.21 -2.46
N CYS A 38 -6.82 -11.95 -2.35
CA CYS A 38 -8.23 -11.57 -2.18
C CYS A 38 -8.89 -11.27 -3.52
N ASN A 39 -10.00 -11.97 -3.80
CA ASN A 39 -10.66 -11.98 -5.12
C ASN A 39 -11.74 -10.89 -5.30
N SER A 40 -11.77 -9.89 -4.42
CA SER A 40 -12.73 -8.78 -4.48
C SER A 40 -12.17 -7.56 -3.77
N VAL A 41 -12.79 -6.39 -3.98
CA VAL A 41 -12.56 -5.21 -3.15
C VAL A 41 -13.23 -5.39 -1.78
N GLY A 42 -12.51 -5.09 -0.71
CA GLY A 42 -13.00 -5.10 0.68
C GLY A 42 -12.40 -3.95 1.51
N ASP A 43 -12.70 -3.89 2.81
CA ASP A 43 -11.99 -2.98 3.73
C ASP A 43 -10.58 -3.48 4.05
N SER A 44 -10.34 -4.77 3.87
CA SER A 44 -9.10 -5.42 4.24
C SER A 44 -8.91 -6.73 3.49
N CYS A 45 -7.65 -7.15 3.38
CA CYS A 45 -7.20 -8.43 2.86
C CYS A 45 -6.10 -8.98 3.78
N ASP A 46 -6.24 -10.24 4.17
CA ASP A 46 -5.44 -10.86 5.22
C ASP A 46 -5.02 -12.29 4.83
N THR A 47 -3.71 -12.56 4.78
CA THR A 47 -3.18 -13.87 4.39
C THR A 47 -3.34 -14.97 5.45
N ARG A 48 -3.71 -14.61 6.69
CA ARG A 48 -3.84 -15.53 7.81
C ARG A 48 -2.58 -16.39 7.98
N ALA A 49 -2.70 -17.70 7.82
CA ALA A 49 -1.61 -18.65 8.03
C ALA A 49 -1.01 -19.17 6.69
N LEU A 50 -1.37 -18.56 5.56
CA LEU A 50 -0.86 -19.02 4.24
C LEU A 50 0.65 -18.80 4.07
N LEU A 51 1.20 -17.86 4.83
CA LEU A 51 2.62 -17.47 4.82
C LEU A 51 3.37 -17.97 6.06
N ALA A 52 2.72 -18.73 6.94
CA ALA A 52 3.35 -19.11 8.20
C ALA A 52 4.55 -20.05 7.95
N GLY A 53 5.72 -19.66 8.43
CA GLY A 53 6.99 -20.35 8.21
C GLY A 53 7.85 -19.70 7.13
N VAL A 54 8.87 -20.43 6.66
CA VAL A 54 9.73 -20.03 5.55
C VAL A 54 10.06 -21.24 4.68
N GLY A 55 10.05 -21.09 3.37
CA GLY A 55 10.44 -22.12 2.42
C GLY A 55 9.61 -23.39 2.59
N ALA A 56 10.26 -24.55 2.77
CA ALA A 56 9.55 -25.84 2.85
C ALA A 56 8.50 -25.98 3.99
N TYR A 57 8.47 -25.04 4.94
CA TYR A 57 7.46 -25.00 6.00
C TYR A 57 6.23 -24.16 5.67
N GLU A 58 6.30 -23.29 4.67
CA GLU A 58 5.11 -22.66 4.13
C GLU A 58 4.31 -23.67 3.30
N VAL A 59 2.98 -23.60 3.41
CA VAL A 59 2.08 -24.52 2.71
C VAL A 59 2.24 -24.43 1.18
N ASN A 60 2.60 -23.26 0.65
CA ASN A 60 2.69 -23.02 -0.80
C ASN A 60 3.95 -22.23 -1.20
N ALA A 61 5.07 -22.46 -0.50
CA ALA A 61 6.32 -21.77 -0.81
C ALA A 61 6.66 -21.80 -2.31
N PRO A 62 7.23 -20.70 -2.84
CA PRO A 62 7.66 -19.50 -2.11
C PRO A 62 6.56 -18.43 -2.00
N ASN A 63 5.28 -18.77 -2.24
CA ASN A 63 4.17 -17.79 -2.22
C ASN A 63 4.40 -16.49 -3.03
N THR A 64 5.25 -16.53 -4.07
CA THR A 64 5.58 -15.36 -4.90
C THR A 64 5.00 -15.43 -6.30
N VAL A 65 4.56 -14.27 -6.81
CA VAL A 65 3.89 -14.14 -8.12
C VAL A 65 4.82 -14.38 -9.31
N ASP A 66 6.12 -14.17 -9.13
CA ASP A 66 7.15 -14.29 -10.16
C ASP A 66 8.12 -15.46 -9.91
N GLY A 67 7.86 -16.27 -8.88
CA GLY A 67 8.70 -17.41 -8.50
C GLY A 67 10.02 -17.02 -7.85
N CYS A 68 10.15 -15.79 -7.35
CA CYS A 68 11.24 -15.44 -6.45
C CYS A 68 11.31 -16.44 -5.29
N GLN A 69 12.46 -17.07 -5.11
CA GLN A 69 12.63 -18.13 -4.13
C GLN A 69 13.10 -17.56 -2.80
N ASP A 70 12.66 -18.20 -1.74
CA ASP A 70 13.28 -18.06 -0.43
C ASP A 70 14.71 -18.57 -0.53
N ASN A 71 15.57 -17.94 0.25
CA ASN A 71 16.92 -18.40 0.44
C ASN A 71 17.16 -18.44 1.93
N SER A 72 16.42 -19.32 2.63
CA SER A 72 16.59 -19.61 4.04
C SER A 72 16.64 -21.12 4.24
N PRO A 73 17.55 -21.68 5.05
CA PRO A 73 17.47 -23.06 5.47
C PRO A 73 16.19 -23.16 6.31
N ALA A 74 15.12 -23.66 5.69
CA ALA A 74 13.85 -23.90 6.35
C ALA A 74 14.12 -24.61 7.69
N TYR A 75 13.99 -23.89 8.82
CA TYR A 75 14.25 -24.39 10.16
C TYR A 75 13.16 -23.95 11.14
N ILE A 76 12.44 -24.92 11.73
CA ILE A 76 11.48 -24.72 12.83
C ILE A 76 12.22 -24.56 14.16
N PRO A 77 11.74 -23.75 15.12
CA PRO A 77 11.08 -22.45 15.01
C PRO A 77 12.10 -21.40 15.49
N GLY A 78 12.79 -20.74 14.57
CA GLY A 78 13.86 -19.84 15.00
C GLY A 78 14.64 -19.17 13.90
N ASP A 79 14.17 -19.23 12.66
CA ASP A 79 14.73 -18.48 11.54
C ASP A 79 13.75 -17.36 11.13
N GLU A 80 14.22 -16.40 10.35
CA GLU A 80 13.41 -15.26 9.92
C GLU A 80 12.27 -15.69 8.99
N ALA A 81 11.04 -15.31 9.32
CA ALA A 81 9.83 -15.70 8.58
C ALA A 81 8.79 -14.58 8.51
N ILE A 82 8.07 -14.49 7.40
CA ILE A 82 6.97 -13.56 7.13
C ILE A 82 5.66 -14.28 7.43
N GLU A 83 5.25 -14.24 8.70
CA GLU A 83 4.11 -15.03 9.17
C GLU A 83 2.77 -14.63 8.55
N ARG A 84 2.59 -13.33 8.24
CA ARG A 84 1.30 -12.78 7.78
C ARG A 84 1.43 -11.40 7.18
N ILE A 85 0.70 -11.17 6.09
CA ILE A 85 0.52 -9.86 5.46
C ILE A 85 -0.94 -9.45 5.59
N VAL A 86 -1.17 -8.21 6.01
CA VAL A 86 -2.50 -7.60 6.11
C VAL A 86 -2.47 -6.24 5.43
N ILE A 87 -3.45 -5.98 4.57
CA ILE A 87 -3.71 -4.67 3.99
C ILE A 87 -5.11 -4.26 4.41
N LYS A 88 -5.29 -3.02 4.86
CA LYS A 88 -6.62 -2.51 5.22
C LYS A 88 -6.77 -1.03 4.94
N SER A 89 -7.98 -0.57 4.69
CA SER A 89 -8.27 0.85 4.59
C SER A 89 -8.09 1.52 5.95
N LYS A 90 -7.44 2.69 5.97
CA LYS A 90 -7.26 3.47 7.20
C LYS A 90 -8.57 4.05 7.72
N ASP A 91 -9.48 4.39 6.82
CA ASP A 91 -10.78 5.01 7.13
C ASP A 91 -11.91 4.00 7.43
N GLY A 92 -11.63 2.69 7.34
CA GLY A 92 -12.61 1.62 7.52
C GLY A 92 -13.59 1.44 6.35
N GLY A 93 -13.48 2.23 5.28
CA GLY A 93 -14.19 2.05 4.02
C GLY A 93 -13.55 0.98 3.13
N ASN A 94 -14.12 0.78 1.93
CA ASN A 94 -13.48 -0.07 0.92
C ASN A 94 -12.10 0.51 0.60
N MET A 95 -11.11 -0.37 0.46
CA MET A 95 -9.82 0.00 -0.11
C MET A 95 -10.05 0.56 -1.52
N ALA A 96 -9.56 1.77 -1.78
CA ALA A 96 -9.78 2.47 -3.04
C ALA A 96 -8.56 3.33 -3.40
N ALA A 97 -8.43 3.65 -4.69
CA ALA A 97 -7.39 4.53 -5.18
C ALA A 97 -7.44 5.90 -4.48
N GLY A 98 -6.27 6.43 -4.13
CA GLY A 98 -6.13 7.71 -3.43
C GLY A 98 -6.40 7.66 -1.93
N LYS A 99 -7.06 6.62 -1.40
CA LYS A 99 -7.24 6.43 0.04
C LYS A 99 -5.97 5.87 0.68
N LEU A 100 -5.71 6.25 1.93
CA LEU A 100 -4.61 5.67 2.71
C LEU A 100 -4.95 4.24 3.11
N LEU A 101 -4.10 3.31 2.71
CA LEU A 101 -4.10 1.94 3.17
C LEU A 101 -3.05 1.76 4.25
N VAL A 102 -3.35 0.93 5.24
CA VAL A 102 -2.41 0.45 6.25
C VAL A 102 -1.91 -0.92 5.78
N ILE A 103 -0.59 -1.03 5.63
CA ILE A 103 0.14 -2.22 5.20
C ILE A 103 0.86 -2.76 6.43
N GLU A 104 0.56 -4.00 6.79
CA GLU A 104 1.08 -4.68 7.97
C GLU A 104 1.75 -5.99 7.55
N ALA A 105 2.96 -6.22 8.06
CA ALA A 105 3.59 -7.53 8.03
C ALA A 105 3.91 -7.96 9.46
N ILE A 106 3.46 -9.15 9.83
CA ILE A 106 3.89 -9.83 11.05
C ILE A 106 5.03 -10.74 10.64
N VAL A 107 6.16 -10.61 11.32
CA VAL A 107 7.34 -11.43 11.07
C VAL A 107 7.82 -12.08 12.35
N THR A 108 8.46 -13.24 12.23
CA THR A 108 9.26 -13.84 13.30
C THR A 108 10.72 -13.55 13.00
N THR A 109 11.44 -13.04 14.00
CA THR A 109 12.91 -12.86 13.95
C THR A 109 13.62 -14.17 14.25
N ALA A 110 14.81 -14.38 13.69
CA ALA A 110 15.65 -15.52 14.01
C ALA A 110 15.97 -15.52 15.51
N SER A 111 15.69 -16.63 16.19
CA SER A 111 15.90 -16.74 17.64
C SER A 111 17.37 -16.88 18.01
N ASP A 112 18.17 -17.47 17.13
CA ASP A 112 19.61 -17.68 17.33
C ASP A 112 20.36 -17.51 16.00
N VAL A 113 21.38 -16.65 16.04
CA VAL A 113 22.26 -16.37 14.90
C VAL A 113 23.70 -16.80 15.17
N SER A 114 23.99 -17.47 16.30
CA SER A 114 25.34 -17.84 16.75
C SER A 114 26.11 -18.71 15.75
N GLY A 115 25.40 -19.49 14.94
CA GLY A 115 25.97 -20.31 13.85
C GLY A 115 26.22 -19.56 12.54
N ARG A 116 25.85 -18.28 12.43
CA ARG A 116 25.99 -17.49 11.20
C ARG A 116 27.35 -16.80 11.14
N THR A 117 27.88 -16.60 9.94
CA THR A 117 29.21 -16.00 9.71
C THR A 117 29.41 -14.64 10.38
N ASN A 118 28.36 -13.84 10.49
CA ASN A 118 28.39 -12.53 11.14
C ASN A 118 27.20 -12.42 12.08
N THR A 119 27.41 -12.52 13.39
CA THR A 119 26.34 -12.49 14.42
C THR A 119 25.84 -11.08 14.73
N GLY A 120 26.57 -10.04 14.31
CA GLY A 120 26.24 -8.63 14.58
C GLY A 120 25.27 -8.00 13.59
N TYR A 121 24.77 -8.76 12.60
CA TYR A 121 23.83 -8.23 11.61
C TYR A 121 22.42 -8.12 12.15
N ARG A 122 21.66 -7.24 11.50
CA ARG A 122 20.23 -7.03 11.72
C ARG A 122 19.43 -7.76 10.66
N GLU A 123 18.19 -8.00 10.99
CA GLU A 123 17.17 -8.42 10.04
C GLU A 123 16.59 -7.18 9.38
N ILE A 124 16.55 -7.17 8.06
CA ILE A 124 16.07 -6.06 7.26
C ILE A 124 14.78 -6.50 6.60
N ILE A 125 13.71 -5.73 6.82
CA ILE A 125 12.43 -5.92 6.14
C ILE A 125 12.25 -4.84 5.08
N ARG A 126 11.73 -5.23 3.91
CA ARG A 126 11.41 -4.33 2.82
C ARG A 126 10.05 -4.65 2.22
N PHE A 127 9.32 -3.60 1.90
CA PHE A 127 8.03 -3.65 1.26
C PHE A 127 8.15 -3.12 -0.16
N TYR A 128 7.59 -3.86 -1.10
CA TYR A 128 7.49 -3.46 -2.49
C TYR A 128 6.03 -3.49 -2.96
N HIS A 129 5.74 -2.67 -3.96
CA HIS A 129 4.43 -2.58 -4.58
C HIS A 129 4.53 -2.84 -6.08
N ALA A 130 3.52 -3.51 -6.63
CA ALA A 130 3.27 -3.58 -8.06
C ALA A 130 1.81 -3.22 -8.37
N SER A 131 1.59 -2.51 -9.47
CA SER A 131 0.25 -2.13 -9.99
C SER A 131 -0.41 -3.23 -10.84
N THR A 132 0.18 -4.42 -10.84
CA THR A 132 -0.32 -5.65 -11.45
C THR A 132 0.11 -6.82 -10.58
N SER A 133 -0.35 -8.03 -10.90
CA SER A 133 0.14 -9.27 -10.29
C SER A 133 1.45 -9.78 -10.92
N SER A 134 2.23 -8.95 -11.62
CA SER A 134 3.45 -9.34 -12.33
C SER A 134 4.60 -8.33 -12.17
N ALA A 135 5.83 -8.83 -12.27
CA ALA A 135 7.10 -8.17 -11.94
C ALA A 135 7.20 -6.71 -12.42
N GLY A 136 7.20 -5.79 -11.46
CA GLY A 136 7.33 -4.34 -11.62
C GLY A 136 7.53 -3.68 -10.26
N TRP A 137 8.26 -4.37 -9.37
CA TRP A 137 8.34 -4.06 -7.96
C TRP A 137 9.01 -2.71 -7.69
N VAL A 138 8.27 -1.81 -7.04
CA VAL A 138 8.77 -0.53 -6.58
C VAL A 138 8.92 -0.58 -5.06
N TYR A 139 10.10 -0.25 -4.54
CA TYR A 139 10.33 -0.13 -3.10
C TYR A 139 9.44 0.96 -2.51
N ILE A 140 8.69 0.65 -1.46
CA ILE A 140 7.78 1.62 -0.81
C ILE A 140 8.13 1.91 0.65
N ALA A 141 8.74 0.96 1.36
CA ALA A 141 9.07 1.10 2.77
C ALA A 141 10.04 0.00 3.23
N GLY A 142 10.64 0.19 4.40
CA GLY A 142 11.52 -0.79 5.02
C GLY A 142 11.91 -0.41 6.43
N GLY A 143 12.47 -1.37 7.15
CA GLY A 143 12.90 -1.24 8.53
C GLY A 143 13.94 -2.29 8.90
N SER A 144 14.36 -2.29 10.17
CA SER A 144 15.26 -3.31 10.68
C SER A 144 14.95 -3.68 12.12
N VAL A 145 15.29 -4.91 12.49
CA VAL A 145 15.12 -5.43 13.85
C VAL A 145 16.32 -6.30 14.23
N LEU A 146 16.54 -6.49 15.53
CA LEU A 146 17.57 -7.42 16.01
C LEU A 146 17.01 -8.84 15.99
N PRO A 147 17.84 -9.85 15.67
CA PRO A 147 17.51 -11.24 15.97
C PRO A 147 17.14 -11.43 17.44
N GLY A 148 16.29 -12.42 17.73
CA GLY A 148 15.84 -12.77 19.07
C GLY A 148 14.73 -11.86 19.61
N SER A 149 14.19 -10.96 18.78
CA SER A 149 13.09 -10.06 19.16
C SER A 149 11.71 -10.75 19.17
N GLY A 150 11.64 -12.01 18.73
CA GLY A 150 10.39 -12.78 18.63
C GLY A 150 9.53 -12.32 17.45
N MET A 151 8.20 -12.28 17.65
CA MET A 151 7.25 -11.82 16.65
C MET A 151 7.09 -10.30 16.69
N ILE A 152 7.20 -9.66 15.52
CA ILE A 152 7.21 -8.21 15.35
C ILE A 152 6.19 -7.80 14.29
N LEU A 153 5.46 -6.72 14.57
CA LEU A 153 4.60 -6.06 13.59
C LEU A 153 5.32 -4.88 12.95
N PHE A 154 5.47 -4.91 11.63
CA PHE A 154 5.85 -3.76 10.82
C PHE A 154 4.61 -3.16 10.17
N ARG A 155 4.47 -1.83 10.25
CA ARG A 155 3.31 -1.10 9.76
C ARG A 155 3.71 0.13 8.95
N TYR A 156 3.10 0.31 7.78
CA TYR A 156 3.26 1.51 6.95
C TYR A 156 1.92 1.96 6.38
N GLU A 157 1.82 3.25 6.07
CA GLU A 157 0.67 3.80 5.38
C GLU A 157 1.03 4.20 3.96
N LYS A 158 0.19 3.83 2.99
CA LYS A 158 0.42 4.17 1.59
C LYS A 158 -0.90 4.37 0.86
N ALA A 159 -1.00 5.46 0.10
CA ALA A 159 -2.05 5.61 -0.90
C ALA A 159 -1.58 4.99 -2.23
N LEU A 160 -2.46 4.22 -2.86
CA LEU A 160 -2.21 3.64 -4.18
C LEU A 160 -2.93 4.48 -5.25
N PRO A 161 -2.27 4.80 -6.38
CA PRO A 161 -2.73 5.87 -7.27
C PRO A 161 -3.88 5.48 -8.20
N LYS A 162 -4.15 4.18 -8.40
CA LYS A 162 -5.10 3.67 -9.39
C LYS A 162 -5.89 2.51 -8.80
N GLY A 163 -7.14 2.34 -9.21
CA GLY A 163 -7.93 1.15 -8.89
C GLY A 163 -7.51 -0.08 -9.71
N GLY A 164 -7.93 -1.25 -9.25
CA GLY A 164 -7.65 -2.53 -9.86
C GLY A 164 -6.77 -3.42 -8.99
N ILE A 165 -6.08 -4.37 -9.64
CA ILE A 165 -5.24 -5.37 -8.97
C ILE A 165 -3.90 -4.76 -8.56
N HIS A 166 -3.49 -5.05 -7.33
CA HIS A 166 -2.20 -4.71 -6.77
C HIS A 166 -1.55 -5.92 -6.12
N ALA A 167 -0.23 -5.86 -6.01
CA ALA A 167 0.53 -6.79 -5.19
C ALA A 167 1.41 -6.01 -4.20
N ILE A 168 1.50 -6.52 -2.98
CA ILE A 168 2.56 -6.17 -2.02
C ILE A 168 3.49 -7.37 -1.90
N ARG A 169 4.79 -7.10 -1.99
CA ARG A 169 5.84 -8.03 -1.61
C ARG A 169 6.45 -7.61 -0.30
N VAL A 170 6.66 -8.56 0.60
CA VAL A 170 7.48 -8.40 1.78
C VAL A 170 8.74 -9.24 1.57
N LYS A 171 9.90 -8.64 1.82
CA LYS A 171 11.17 -9.34 1.85
C LYS A 171 11.77 -9.14 3.23
N LEU A 172 12.05 -10.23 3.92
CA LEU A 172 12.76 -10.24 5.20
C LEU A 172 14.09 -10.94 4.99
N GLY A 173 15.18 -10.39 5.52
CA GLY A 173 16.43 -11.13 5.50
C GLY A 173 17.53 -10.61 6.40
N TYR A 174 18.43 -11.51 6.75
CA TYR A 174 19.54 -11.25 7.66
C TYR A 174 20.75 -10.64 6.96
N GLY A 175 21.23 -9.48 7.45
CA GLY A 175 22.46 -8.87 6.93
C GLY A 175 22.36 -8.42 5.47
N GLU A 176 21.15 -8.16 5.00
CA GLU A 176 20.86 -7.71 3.64
C GLU A 176 21.62 -6.41 3.31
N SER A 177 22.18 -6.33 2.10
CA SER A 177 22.83 -5.13 1.55
C SER A 177 21.88 -3.93 1.56
N SER A 178 22.40 -2.70 1.68
CA SER A 178 21.59 -1.47 1.57
C SER A 178 20.96 -1.26 0.19
N THR A 179 21.49 -1.90 -0.86
CA THR A 179 20.89 -1.87 -2.19
C THR A 179 19.55 -2.61 -2.20
N VAL A 180 18.49 -1.93 -2.62
CA VAL A 180 17.15 -2.52 -2.70
C VAL A 180 17.05 -3.47 -3.89
N ASN A 181 16.69 -4.73 -3.63
CA ASN A 181 16.36 -5.73 -4.65
C ASN A 181 15.09 -6.49 -4.21
N PRO A 182 14.02 -6.50 -5.02
CA PRO A 182 12.77 -7.19 -4.69
C PRO A 182 12.89 -8.72 -4.71
N CYS A 183 14.02 -9.29 -5.12
CA CYS A 183 14.25 -10.72 -5.07
C CYS A 183 15.66 -11.08 -4.56
N SER A 184 15.85 -12.34 -4.16
CA SER A 184 17.10 -12.91 -3.65
C SER A 184 18.11 -13.30 -4.75
N ASN A 185 17.83 -13.00 -6.03
CA ASN A 185 18.56 -13.51 -7.20
C ASN A 185 20.02 -13.00 -7.42
N SER A 186 20.65 -12.35 -6.45
CA SER A 186 22.04 -11.91 -6.60
C SER A 186 23.00 -12.89 -5.93
N SER A 187 24.17 -13.11 -6.52
CA SER A 187 25.26 -13.95 -5.96
C SER A 187 25.77 -13.51 -4.58
N TYR A 188 25.23 -12.41 -4.04
CA TYR A 188 25.53 -11.82 -2.74
C TYR A 188 24.41 -12.04 -1.70
N SER A 189 23.36 -12.79 -2.03
CA SER A 189 22.28 -13.09 -1.09
C SER A 189 22.81 -13.90 0.09
N THR A 190 22.61 -13.38 1.30
CA THR A 190 22.77 -14.17 2.52
C THR A 190 21.74 -15.30 2.52
N PRO A 191 22.06 -16.48 3.07
CA PRO A 191 21.17 -17.63 3.04
C PRO A 191 20.09 -17.56 4.13
N TYR A 192 19.55 -16.38 4.44
CA TYR A 192 18.44 -16.21 5.40
C TYR A 192 17.50 -15.13 4.90
N ILE A 193 16.79 -15.46 3.83
CA ILE A 193 15.86 -14.56 3.15
C ILE A 193 14.54 -15.30 2.98
N ASP A 194 13.47 -14.61 3.36
CA ASP A 194 12.09 -14.96 3.09
C ASP A 194 11.47 -13.88 2.20
N VAL A 195 10.73 -14.30 1.17
CA VAL A 195 10.05 -13.40 0.23
C VAL A 195 8.62 -13.87 -0.01
N ASP A 196 7.66 -13.07 0.42
CA ASP A 196 6.24 -13.39 0.26
C ASP A 196 5.47 -12.28 -0.45
N ASP A 197 4.46 -12.68 -1.21
CA ASP A 197 3.55 -11.78 -1.89
C ASP A 197 2.12 -11.88 -1.36
N MET A 198 1.37 -10.80 -1.49
CA MET A 198 -0.09 -10.82 -1.40
C MET A 198 -0.70 -9.98 -2.51
N VAL A 199 -1.67 -10.56 -3.22
CA VAL A 199 -2.43 -9.91 -4.28
C VAL A 199 -3.82 -9.50 -3.78
N PHE A 200 -4.24 -8.29 -4.11
CA PHE A 200 -5.54 -7.76 -3.70
C PHE A 200 -6.06 -6.77 -4.74
N GLU A 201 -7.34 -6.45 -4.65
CA GLU A 201 -8.00 -5.48 -5.52
C GLU A 201 -8.47 -4.28 -4.71
N ILE A 202 -8.34 -3.08 -5.27
CA ILE A 202 -8.91 -1.85 -4.72
C ILE A 202 -9.84 -1.20 -5.72
N ALA A 203 -10.86 -0.49 -5.23
CA ALA A 203 -11.77 0.25 -6.08
C ALA A 203 -11.05 1.39 -6.81
N ALA A 204 -11.63 1.84 -7.93
CA ALA A 204 -11.29 3.12 -8.52
C ALA A 204 -11.50 4.26 -7.50
N ALA A 205 -10.89 5.42 -7.77
CA ALA A 205 -11.16 6.60 -6.96
C ALA A 205 -12.66 6.89 -6.99
N GLU A 206 -13.23 7.21 -5.83
CA GLU A 206 -14.61 7.68 -5.79
C GLU A 206 -14.69 9.02 -6.52
N GLU A 207 -15.39 9.04 -7.65
CA GLU A 207 -15.73 10.29 -8.33
C GLU A 207 -16.63 11.09 -7.38
N THR A 208 -16.13 12.21 -6.86
CA THR A 208 -16.96 13.14 -6.08
C THR A 208 -18.00 13.73 -7.02
N SER A 209 -19.25 13.27 -6.89
CA SER A 209 -20.44 13.76 -7.59
C SER A 209 -20.85 15.16 -7.11
N ASP A 210 -19.91 16.12 -7.14
CA ASP A 210 -20.16 17.54 -6.88
C ASP A 210 -20.16 18.34 -8.19
N ALA A 211 -20.71 17.78 -9.27
CA ALA A 211 -21.05 18.59 -10.43
C ALA A 211 -22.32 19.41 -10.08
N PRO A 212 -22.28 20.76 -10.04
CA PRO A 212 -23.50 21.53 -9.89
C PRO A 212 -24.38 21.25 -11.11
N SER A 213 -25.56 20.70 -10.85
CA SER A 213 -26.62 20.51 -11.84
C SER A 213 -26.81 21.82 -12.61
N SER A 214 -26.49 21.82 -13.90
CA SER A 214 -26.66 22.95 -14.80
C SER A 214 -28.13 23.40 -14.78
N VAL A 215 -28.42 24.50 -14.09
CA VAL A 215 -29.70 25.20 -14.19
C VAL A 215 -29.83 25.70 -15.63
N PRO A 216 -30.96 25.49 -16.33
CA PRO A 216 -31.12 26.00 -17.68
C PRO A 216 -31.27 27.52 -17.62
N SER A 217 -30.25 28.26 -18.06
CA SER A 217 -30.34 29.71 -18.30
C SER A 217 -31.23 29.96 -19.51
N VAL A 218 -32.45 30.45 -19.26
CA VAL A 218 -33.30 31.05 -20.29
C VAL A 218 -32.68 32.40 -20.68
N ALA A 219 -31.97 32.43 -21.81
CA ALA A 219 -31.48 33.67 -22.39
C ALA A 219 -32.62 34.42 -23.10
N LEU A 220 -33.08 35.54 -22.53
CA LEU A 220 -33.89 36.51 -23.26
C LEU A 220 -32.97 37.43 -24.07
N SER A 221 -33.17 37.41 -25.38
CA SER A 221 -32.57 38.31 -26.35
C SER A 221 -33.22 39.69 -26.29
N VAL A 222 -32.43 40.74 -26.03
CA VAL A 222 -32.75 42.12 -26.42
C VAL A 222 -31.47 42.84 -26.85
N SER A 223 -31.46 43.32 -28.08
CA SER A 223 -30.60 44.42 -28.59
C SER A 223 -31.50 45.65 -28.79
N PRO A 224 -31.02 46.92 -28.67
CA PRO A 224 -30.18 47.52 -29.72
C PRO A 224 -29.11 48.54 -29.28
N SER A 225 -28.31 48.91 -30.29
CA SER A 225 -27.18 49.85 -30.42
C SER A 225 -27.35 51.27 -29.85
N VAL A 226 -26.23 51.96 -29.56
CA VAL A 226 -25.81 53.28 -30.13
C VAL A 226 -24.33 53.59 -29.81
N VAL A 227 -23.71 54.30 -30.76
CA VAL A 227 -22.31 54.66 -31.04
C VAL A 227 -21.83 55.90 -30.28
N VAL A 228 -20.55 56.01 -29.85
CA VAL A 228 -19.77 57.28 -29.86
C VAL A 228 -18.25 57.02 -30.05
N SER A 229 -17.64 57.91 -30.82
CA SER A 229 -16.27 58.00 -31.35
C SER A 229 -15.29 58.74 -30.41
N ALA A 230 -14.00 58.36 -30.43
CA ALA A 230 -12.80 59.23 -30.64
C ALA A 230 -11.50 58.69 -30.01
N LEU A 231 -10.42 58.72 -30.80
CA LEU A 231 -8.98 58.61 -30.46
C LEU A 231 -8.44 60.03 -30.02
N PRO A 232 -7.16 60.28 -29.63
CA PRO A 232 -5.94 59.46 -29.72
C PRO A 232 -4.88 59.52 -28.57
N SER A 233 -3.90 58.61 -28.66
CA SER A 233 -2.43 58.75 -28.41
C SER A 233 -1.86 58.93 -26.99
N MET A 234 -0.98 58.00 -26.57
CA MET A 234 0.49 58.17 -26.44
C MET A 234 1.13 56.94 -25.77
N ASN A 235 2.21 56.42 -26.39
CA ASN A 235 3.22 55.51 -25.84
C ASN A 235 4.18 56.32 -24.91
N PRO A 236 5.00 55.76 -23.98
CA PRO A 236 6.08 54.82 -24.30
C PRO A 236 6.44 53.73 -23.25
N SER A 237 6.98 52.62 -23.79
CA SER A 237 8.22 51.89 -23.43
C SER A 237 8.62 51.72 -21.95
N THR A 238 8.90 50.47 -21.54
CA THR A 238 10.20 50.07 -20.95
C THR A 238 10.32 48.55 -20.82
N SER A 239 11.49 48.03 -21.19
CA SER A 239 11.94 46.65 -21.03
C SER A 239 12.36 46.33 -19.58
N PRO A 240 12.39 45.05 -19.19
CA PRO A 240 13.37 44.53 -18.22
C PRO A 240 14.20 43.40 -18.87
N VAL A 241 15.50 43.62 -19.12
CA VAL A 241 16.65 43.31 -18.25
C VAL A 241 16.66 41.86 -17.77
N SER A 242 17.45 41.05 -18.47
CA SER A 242 17.87 39.69 -18.13
C SER A 242 18.99 39.71 -17.10
N THR A 243 18.81 39.04 -15.96
CA THR A 243 19.86 38.71 -14.99
C THR A 243 20.26 37.24 -15.07
N PRO A 244 21.55 36.89 -15.01
CA PRO A 244 22.02 35.51 -15.06
C PRO A 244 21.91 34.79 -13.70
N LEU A 245 21.68 33.49 -13.80
CA LEU A 245 21.50 32.48 -12.76
C LEU A 245 22.82 32.19 -12.01
N PRO A 246 22.88 32.21 -10.66
CA PRO A 246 24.04 31.72 -9.93
C PRO A 246 23.96 30.20 -9.69
N THR A 247 25.04 29.53 -10.05
CA THR A 247 25.38 28.13 -9.75
C THR A 247 25.82 27.97 -8.29
N SER A 248 25.03 27.26 -7.48
CA SER A 248 25.52 26.40 -6.40
C SER A 248 24.37 25.58 -5.80
N MET A 249 24.32 24.28 -6.12
CA MET A 249 23.38 23.33 -5.52
C MET A 249 24.13 22.55 -4.43
N PRO A 250 23.75 22.65 -3.14
CA PRO A 250 24.23 21.72 -2.14
C PRO A 250 23.50 20.37 -2.30
N SER A 251 24.27 19.29 -2.21
CA SER A 251 23.80 17.91 -2.17
C SER A 251 22.85 17.72 -0.98
N LEU A 252 21.56 17.50 -1.25
CA LEU A 252 20.60 17.06 -0.26
C LEU A 252 20.65 15.53 -0.18
N GLU A 253 21.35 15.05 0.84
CA GLU A 253 21.25 13.69 1.35
C GLU A 253 19.79 13.49 1.85
N PRO A 254 19.09 12.40 1.47
CA PRO A 254 17.71 12.21 1.89
C PRO A 254 17.66 11.85 3.37
N THR A 255 17.16 12.79 4.18
CA THR A 255 16.84 12.57 5.58
C THR A 255 15.78 11.48 5.69
N TYR A 256 16.17 10.35 6.30
CA TYR A 256 15.33 9.22 6.63
C TYR A 256 14.19 9.68 7.54
N MET A 257 12.97 9.83 7.00
CA MET A 257 11.77 10.03 7.80
C MET A 257 11.43 8.68 8.46
N SER A 258 11.93 8.51 9.69
CA SER A 258 11.54 7.42 10.57
C SER A 258 10.15 7.71 11.14
N SER A 259 9.13 7.10 10.54
CA SER A 259 7.86 6.84 11.22
C SER A 259 7.61 5.33 11.20
N THR A 260 8.56 4.57 11.74
CA THR A 260 8.41 3.13 11.97
C THR A 260 7.88 2.95 13.38
N GLU A 261 6.59 2.66 13.53
CA GLU A 261 6.06 2.14 14.79
C GLU A 261 6.29 0.63 14.77
N VAL A 262 7.35 0.18 15.45
CA VAL A 262 7.65 -1.24 15.66
C VAL A 262 7.05 -1.62 17.01
N THR A 263 6.04 -2.49 17.00
CA THR A 263 5.43 -3.00 18.22
C THR A 263 5.70 -4.50 18.33
N SER A 264 6.30 -4.93 19.43
CA SER A 264 6.41 -6.35 19.76
C SER A 264 5.03 -6.89 20.16
N LEU A 265 4.64 -8.03 19.59
CA LEU A 265 3.41 -8.71 19.98
C LEU A 265 3.69 -9.64 21.16
N PRO A 266 2.76 -9.78 22.13
CA PRO A 266 2.91 -10.75 23.20
C PRO A 266 2.84 -12.19 22.64
N PRO A 267 3.53 -13.15 23.27
CA PRO A 267 3.51 -14.55 22.83
C PRO A 267 2.09 -15.13 22.94
N ILE A 268 1.63 -15.79 21.87
CA ILE A 268 0.36 -16.51 21.86
C ILE A 268 0.50 -17.71 22.79
N THR A 269 -0.15 -17.64 23.95
CA THR A 269 -0.22 -18.78 24.88
C THR A 269 -1.29 -19.74 24.37
N THR A 270 -0.88 -20.87 23.81
CA THR A 270 -1.80 -21.95 23.44
C THR A 270 -2.22 -22.69 24.72
N THR A 271 -3.30 -22.28 25.36
CA THR A 271 -3.99 -23.14 26.32
C THR A 271 -4.77 -24.20 25.54
N LEU A 272 -4.19 -25.39 25.41
CA LEU A 272 -4.91 -26.61 25.05
C LEU A 272 -5.92 -26.92 26.15
N ALA A 273 -7.19 -27.06 25.76
CA ALA A 273 -8.23 -27.72 26.54
C ALA A 273 -8.21 -29.23 26.26
#